data_AF-A0A067PGH3-F1
#
_entry.id   AF-A0A067PGH3-F1
#
_cell.length_a   1.000
_cell.length_b   1.000
_cell.length_c   1.000
_cell.angle_alpha   90.00
_cell.angle_beta   90.00
_cell.angle_gamma   90.00
#
_symmetry.space_group_name_H-M   'P 1'
#
loop_
_entity.id
_entity.type
_entity.pdbx_description
1 polymer ?
#
loop_
_entity_poly.entity_id
_entity_poly.type
_entity_poly.pdbx_seq_one_letter_code
_entity_poly.pdbx_strand_id
1 'polypeptide(L)'
;MKDLIDAILELEGFLLECDAYQPLQPKCQCGQPPTVRCIDCLNSVYWCSACIVKLHQSSLLHWVEEWNGSFFERRGLDELGLVIGLGHGGDLCSHRPKKDAGISVVVVHTNGVHRREVVPCHCAGHLPFHQQLLRAHYFPATLKQPSTVFTFSLLNHFHLSTLQSKVTAYDYFIVLKHLSNNAFPASVPERYHELLCVICIWRYLMHRKHSGHIHGIDDVLPHCKKGSLVPRCYACPEPHFNMLLNWENTPLNKR
;
A
#
# COMPACT_ATOMS: atom_id res chain seq x y z
N MET A 1 -15.64 -30.09 7.04
CA MET A 1 -15.22 -30.53 5.69
C MET A 1 -16.29 -31.30 4.95
N LYS A 2 -16.93 -32.33 5.54
CA LYS A 2 -17.99 -33.09 4.84
C LYS A 2 -19.21 -32.22 4.47
N ASP A 3 -19.62 -31.37 5.40
CA ASP A 3 -20.58 -30.28 5.19
C ASP A 3 -20.28 -29.39 3.97
N LEU A 4 -19.04 -28.94 3.79
CA LEU A 4 -18.63 -28.13 2.64
C LEU A 4 -18.68 -28.92 1.33
N ILE A 5 -18.28 -30.20 1.37
CA ILE A 5 -18.32 -31.09 0.19
C ILE A 5 -19.77 -31.35 -0.23
N ASP A 6 -20.64 -31.63 0.73
CA ASP A 6 -22.06 -31.89 0.48
C ASP A 6 -22.78 -30.63 -0.06
N ALA A 7 -22.26 -29.42 0.22
CA ALA A 7 -22.80 -28.13 -0.23
C ALA A 7 -22.17 -27.58 -1.53
N ILE A 8 -21.27 -28.29 -2.21
CA ILE A 8 -20.53 -27.75 -3.38
C ILE A 8 -21.46 -27.15 -4.45
N LEU A 9 -22.53 -27.85 -4.82
CA LEU A 9 -23.44 -27.37 -5.86
C LEU A 9 -24.19 -26.09 -5.45
N GLU A 10 -24.53 -25.96 -4.17
CA GLU A 10 -25.13 -24.75 -3.61
C GLU A 10 -24.13 -23.58 -3.66
N LEU A 11 -22.89 -23.83 -3.22
CA LEU A 11 -21.81 -22.84 -3.22
C LEU A 11 -21.45 -22.38 -4.64
N GLU A 12 -21.43 -23.29 -5.62
CA GLU A 12 -21.24 -22.95 -7.03
C GLU A 12 -22.34 -22.00 -7.54
N GLY A 13 -23.60 -22.24 -7.18
CA GLY A 13 -24.71 -21.35 -7.49
C GLY A 13 -24.48 -19.94 -6.96
N PHE A 14 -24.10 -19.81 -5.68
CA PHE A 14 -23.80 -18.51 -5.07
C PHE A 14 -22.60 -17.81 -5.73
N LEU A 15 -21.55 -18.54 -6.11
CA LEU A 15 -20.39 -17.95 -6.80
C LEU A 15 -20.78 -17.41 -8.18
N LEU A 16 -21.63 -18.13 -8.93
CA LEU A 16 -22.14 -17.65 -10.21
C LEU A 16 -23.05 -16.44 -10.08
N GLU A 17 -23.89 -16.38 -9.04
CA GLU A 17 -24.70 -15.20 -8.72
C GLU A 17 -23.83 -13.98 -8.39
N CYS A 18 -22.71 -14.18 -7.69
CA CYS A 18 -21.73 -13.13 -7.45
C CYS A 18 -21.14 -12.56 -8.74
N ASP A 19 -21.10 -13.31 -9.84
CA ASP A 19 -20.59 -12.86 -11.14
C ASP A 19 -21.69 -12.32 -12.08
N ALA A 20 -22.96 -12.51 -11.71
CA ALA A 20 -24.10 -12.02 -12.47
C ALA A 20 -24.38 -10.54 -12.19
N TYR A 21 -24.85 -9.81 -13.20
CA TYR A 21 -25.37 -8.45 -12.99
C TYR A 21 -26.79 -8.52 -12.42
N GLN A 22 -26.90 -8.35 -11.10
CA GLN A 22 -28.16 -8.39 -10.37
C GLN A 22 -28.27 -7.18 -9.44
N PRO A 23 -28.54 -5.98 -9.98
CA PRO A 23 -28.61 -4.79 -9.15
C PRO A 23 -29.76 -4.88 -8.14
N LEU A 24 -29.42 -4.85 -6.84
CA LEU A 24 -30.40 -4.82 -5.73
C LEU A 24 -31.42 -3.69 -5.90
N GLN A 25 -31.01 -2.60 -6.54
CA GLN A 25 -31.87 -1.48 -6.92
C GLN A 25 -31.59 -1.12 -8.38
N PRO A 26 -32.61 -0.96 -9.25
CA PRO A 26 -32.40 -0.65 -10.67
C PRO A 26 -31.88 0.79 -10.90
N LYS A 27 -31.83 1.61 -9.84
CA LYS A 27 -31.32 2.98 -9.87
C LYS A 27 -30.39 3.22 -8.69
N CYS A 28 -29.29 3.90 -8.93
CA CYS A 28 -28.45 4.52 -7.91
C CYS A 28 -29.26 5.58 -7.14
N GLN A 29 -28.82 5.96 -5.94
CA GLN A 29 -29.44 7.01 -5.13
C GLN A 29 -29.60 8.36 -5.87
N CYS A 30 -28.74 8.65 -6.85
CA CYS A 30 -28.82 9.84 -7.68
C CYS A 30 -29.75 9.69 -8.91
N GLY A 31 -30.44 8.56 -9.05
CA GLY A 31 -31.38 8.25 -10.15
C GLY A 31 -30.74 7.66 -11.40
N GLN A 32 -29.42 7.59 -11.50
CA GLN A 32 -28.69 7.00 -12.63
C GLN A 32 -28.63 5.47 -12.57
N PRO A 33 -28.46 4.77 -13.71
CA PRO A 33 -28.27 3.32 -13.72
C PRO A 33 -27.04 2.90 -12.90
N PRO A 34 -27.15 1.90 -12.01
CA PRO A 34 -26.01 1.43 -11.22
C PRO A 34 -25.32 0.28 -11.94
N THR A 35 -24.27 0.59 -12.72
CA THR A 35 -23.52 -0.37 -13.53
C THR A 35 -22.19 -0.77 -12.90
N VAL A 36 -21.71 -0.04 -11.89
CA VAL A 36 -20.37 -0.22 -11.32
C VAL A 36 -20.45 -0.80 -9.91
N ARG A 37 -19.60 -1.78 -9.61
CA ARG A 37 -19.38 -2.30 -8.25
C ARG A 37 -17.90 -2.25 -7.89
N CYS A 38 -17.58 -2.19 -6.61
CA CYS A 38 -16.23 -2.40 -6.12
C CYS A 38 -16.01 -3.86 -5.77
N ILE A 39 -14.85 -4.42 -6.12
CA ILE A 39 -14.50 -5.81 -5.81
C ILE A 39 -13.68 -5.96 -4.53
N ASP A 40 -13.14 -4.86 -3.99
CA ASP A 40 -12.35 -4.86 -2.76
C ASP A 40 -13.20 -4.52 -1.51
N CYS A 41 -14.38 -3.92 -1.70
CA CYS A 41 -15.30 -3.60 -0.61
C CYS A 41 -16.16 -4.82 -0.24
N LEU A 42 -16.13 -5.22 1.04
CA LEU A 42 -16.90 -6.39 1.54
C LEU A 42 -18.41 -6.30 1.31
N ASN A 43 -18.99 -5.10 1.40
CA ASN A 43 -20.42 -4.86 1.21
C ASN A 43 -20.66 -3.95 0.00
N SER A 44 -20.01 -4.26 -1.14
CA SER A 44 -20.23 -3.46 -2.34
C SER A 44 -21.59 -3.78 -2.97
N VAL A 45 -22.45 -2.78 -3.02
CA VAL A 45 -23.62 -2.76 -3.93
C VAL A 45 -23.23 -2.10 -5.26
N TYR A 46 -24.16 -2.09 -6.22
CA TYR A 46 -23.98 -1.39 -7.48
C TYR A 46 -24.25 0.11 -7.35
N TRP A 47 -23.47 0.91 -8.05
CA TRP A 47 -23.50 2.36 -8.08
C TRP A 47 -23.30 2.86 -9.51
N CYS A 48 -23.66 4.11 -9.78
CA CYS A 48 -23.17 4.77 -11.01
C CYS A 48 -21.72 5.24 -10.82
N SER A 49 -21.00 5.48 -11.92
CA SER A 49 -19.58 5.86 -11.91
C SER A 49 -19.29 7.10 -11.06
N ALA A 50 -20.16 8.11 -11.08
CA ALA A 50 -19.98 9.31 -10.25
C ALA A 50 -20.17 9.04 -8.75
N CYS A 51 -21.12 8.19 -8.36
CA CYS A 51 -21.39 7.89 -6.96
C CYS A 51 -20.34 6.97 -6.37
N ILE A 52 -19.82 6.00 -7.13
CA ILE A 52 -18.77 5.10 -6.62
C ILE A 52 -17.47 5.86 -6.37
N VAL A 53 -17.11 6.83 -7.23
CA VAL A 53 -15.94 7.70 -7.02
C VAL A 53 -16.09 8.54 -5.75
N LYS A 54 -17.28 9.05 -5.46
CA LYS A 54 -17.56 9.77 -4.20
C LYS A 54 -17.47 8.86 -2.97
N LEU A 55 -17.85 7.59 -3.08
CA LEU A 55 -17.77 6.62 -1.99
C LEU A 55 -16.32 6.23 -1.68
N HIS A 56 -15.44 6.21 -2.69
CA HIS A 56 -14.06 5.72 -2.56
C HIS A 56 -13.01 6.80 -2.26
N GLN A 57 -13.40 7.95 -1.70
CA GLN A 57 -12.46 9.03 -1.36
C GLN A 57 -11.41 8.60 -0.30
N SER A 58 -11.74 7.64 0.57
CA SER A 58 -10.80 7.06 1.53
C SER A 58 -10.17 5.74 1.07
N SER A 59 -10.60 5.21 -0.08
CA SER A 59 -10.25 3.90 -0.62
C SER A 59 -9.85 4.01 -2.09
N LEU A 60 -8.93 4.92 -2.36
CA LEU A 60 -8.55 5.43 -3.69
C LEU A 60 -7.90 4.36 -4.60
N LEU A 61 -7.48 3.24 -4.03
CA LEU A 61 -6.76 2.16 -4.72
C LEU A 61 -7.59 0.89 -4.82
N HIS A 62 -8.89 0.95 -4.54
CA HIS A 62 -9.75 -0.20 -4.81
C HIS A 62 -9.93 -0.40 -6.31
N TRP A 63 -10.10 -1.65 -6.70
CA TRP A 63 -10.55 -2.03 -8.03
C TRP A 63 -12.07 -2.03 -8.10
N VAL A 64 -12.57 -1.70 -9.29
CA VAL A 64 -13.99 -1.73 -9.60
C VAL A 64 -14.23 -2.53 -10.86
N GLU A 65 -15.47 -2.94 -11.04
CA GLU A 65 -15.96 -3.60 -12.24
C GLU A 65 -17.19 -2.86 -12.74
N GLU A 66 -17.27 -2.66 -14.04
CA GLU A 66 -18.40 -2.02 -14.71
C GLU A 66 -19.09 -3.01 -15.64
N TRP A 67 -20.41 -3.10 -15.52
CA TRP A 67 -21.23 -3.88 -16.42
C TRP A 67 -21.34 -3.20 -17.79
N ASN A 68 -20.84 -3.86 -18.84
CA ASN A 68 -20.86 -3.33 -20.20
C ASN A 68 -22.08 -3.78 -21.03
N GLY A 69 -23.02 -4.52 -20.43
CA GLY A 69 -24.16 -5.13 -21.11
C GLY A 69 -24.05 -6.64 -21.27
N SER A 70 -22.83 -7.18 -21.26
CA SER A 70 -22.56 -8.62 -21.47
C SER A 70 -21.77 -9.25 -20.32
N PHE A 71 -20.76 -8.56 -19.79
CA PHE A 71 -19.93 -9.05 -18.69
C PHE A 71 -19.39 -7.87 -17.86
N PHE A 72 -18.80 -8.18 -16.70
CA PHE A 72 -18.09 -7.21 -15.88
C PHE A 72 -16.68 -6.95 -16.41
N GLU A 73 -16.43 -5.71 -16.79
CA GLU A 73 -15.10 -5.25 -17.18
C GLU A 73 -14.43 -4.57 -15.98
N ARG A 74 -13.26 -5.08 -15.59
CA ARG A 74 -12.46 -4.47 -14.53
C ARG A 74 -11.94 -3.11 -14.97
N ARG A 75 -12.09 -2.09 -14.12
CA ARG A 75 -11.57 -0.74 -14.33
C ARG A 75 -10.85 -0.20 -13.10
N GLY A 76 -9.94 0.74 -13.34
CA GLY A 76 -9.42 1.61 -12.30
C GLY A 76 -10.40 2.72 -11.94
N LEU A 77 -10.39 3.19 -10.69
CA LEU A 77 -11.18 4.35 -10.28
C LEU A 77 -10.80 5.64 -11.05
N ASP A 78 -9.56 5.73 -11.55
CA ASP A 78 -9.08 6.83 -12.39
C ASP A 78 -9.84 6.92 -13.72
N GLU A 79 -10.17 5.78 -14.35
CA GLU A 79 -10.99 5.75 -15.57
C GLU A 79 -12.39 6.32 -15.34
N LEU A 80 -12.88 6.27 -14.09
CA LEU A 80 -14.17 6.84 -13.69
C LEU A 80 -14.06 8.30 -13.21
N GLY A 81 -12.85 8.89 -13.26
CA GLY A 81 -12.60 10.28 -12.91
C GLY A 81 -12.13 10.53 -11.47
N LEU A 82 -11.71 9.49 -10.74
CA LEU A 82 -11.11 9.67 -9.41
C LEU A 82 -9.71 10.28 -9.52
N VAL A 83 -9.49 11.36 -8.78
CA VAL A 83 -8.22 12.07 -8.67
C VAL A 83 -7.80 12.09 -7.21
N ILE A 84 -6.51 11.88 -6.95
CA ILE A 84 -5.95 11.88 -5.60
C ILE A 84 -5.45 13.29 -5.27
N GLY A 85 -6.10 13.97 -4.33
CA GLY A 85 -5.60 15.20 -3.74
C GLY A 85 -4.55 14.91 -2.67
N LEU A 86 -3.38 15.55 -2.75
CA LEU A 86 -2.41 15.51 -1.66
C LEU A 86 -2.69 16.63 -0.65
N GLY A 87 -2.81 16.25 0.63
CA GLY A 87 -3.20 17.16 1.71
C GLY A 87 -4.72 17.32 1.81
N HIS A 88 -5.18 18.26 2.63
CA HIS A 88 -6.61 18.60 2.79
C HIS A 88 -7.54 17.39 3.05
N GLY A 89 -7.06 16.35 3.72
CA GLY A 89 -7.86 15.13 3.96
C GLY A 89 -8.21 14.34 2.70
N GLY A 90 -7.53 14.59 1.57
CA GLY A 90 -7.80 13.99 0.26
C GLY A 90 -8.48 14.93 -0.72
N ASP A 91 -9.05 16.05 -0.24
CA ASP A 91 -9.69 17.03 -1.11
C ASP A 91 -8.68 17.75 -2.02
N LEU A 92 -9.17 18.17 -3.18
CA LEU A 92 -8.37 18.91 -4.14
C LEU A 92 -8.10 20.33 -3.60
N CYS A 93 -6.83 20.71 -3.58
CA CYS A 93 -6.40 22.01 -3.07
C CYS A 93 -7.07 23.17 -3.82
N SER A 94 -7.73 24.09 -3.10
CA SER A 94 -8.39 25.25 -3.71
C SER A 94 -7.43 26.25 -4.37
N HIS A 95 -6.14 26.23 -3.97
CA HIS A 95 -5.09 27.09 -4.53
C HIS A 95 -4.43 26.51 -5.79
N ARG A 96 -4.82 25.31 -6.23
CA ARG A 96 -4.25 24.69 -7.42
C ARG A 96 -4.55 25.51 -8.68
N PRO A 97 -3.69 25.46 -9.72
CA PRO A 97 -4.02 26.05 -11.01
C PRO A 97 -5.34 25.48 -11.57
N LYS A 98 -6.20 26.33 -12.14
CA LYS A 98 -7.53 25.91 -12.65
C LYS A 98 -7.47 24.80 -13.72
N LYS A 99 -6.34 24.65 -14.41
CA LYS A 99 -6.09 23.65 -15.45
C LYS A 99 -5.13 22.55 -15.03
N ASP A 100 -4.91 22.38 -13.73
CA ASP A 100 -4.07 21.30 -13.23
C ASP A 100 -4.80 19.96 -13.38
N ALA A 101 -4.38 19.20 -14.39
CA ALA A 101 -4.91 17.86 -14.68
C ALA A 101 -4.40 16.80 -13.68
N GLY A 102 -3.46 17.16 -12.81
CA GLY A 102 -2.73 16.21 -11.98
C GLY A 102 -1.54 15.60 -12.71
N ILE A 103 -0.78 14.82 -11.96
CA ILE A 103 0.38 14.08 -12.41
C ILE A 103 0.00 12.60 -12.45
N SER A 104 0.12 11.99 -13.63
CA SER A 104 -0.09 10.55 -13.81
C SER A 104 1.02 9.79 -13.09
N VAL A 105 0.65 9.08 -12.02
CA VAL A 105 1.56 8.29 -11.19
C VAL A 105 1.13 6.82 -11.22
N VAL A 106 2.13 5.93 -11.34
CA VAL A 106 1.94 4.49 -11.12
C VAL A 106 2.06 4.22 -9.61
N VAL A 107 0.98 3.75 -9.00
CA VAL A 107 0.89 3.43 -7.57
C VAL A 107 0.91 1.91 -7.41
N VAL A 108 1.96 1.38 -6.78
CA VAL A 108 2.05 -0.05 -6.45
C VAL A 108 1.51 -0.29 -5.05
N HIS A 109 0.47 -1.11 -4.93
CA HIS A 109 -0.27 -1.41 -3.71
C HIS A 109 -0.48 -2.92 -3.52
N THR A 110 -0.93 -3.33 -2.33
CA THR A 110 -1.08 -4.74 -1.97
C THR A 110 -2.10 -5.50 -2.81
N ASN A 111 -3.05 -4.80 -3.44
CA ASN A 111 -4.04 -5.36 -4.37
C ASN A 111 -3.66 -5.16 -5.86
N GLY A 112 -2.42 -4.74 -6.17
CA GLY A 112 -1.94 -4.59 -7.54
C GLY A 112 -1.31 -3.23 -7.85
N VAL A 113 -1.16 -2.97 -9.15
CA VAL A 113 -0.53 -1.80 -9.74
C VAL A 113 -1.60 -0.93 -10.37
N HIS A 114 -1.68 0.31 -9.91
CA HIS A 114 -2.70 1.28 -10.29
C HIS A 114 -2.07 2.42 -11.07
N ARG A 115 -2.81 2.99 -12.02
CA ARG A 115 -2.53 4.31 -12.56
C ARG A 115 -3.45 5.31 -11.88
N ARG A 116 -2.92 6.43 -11.39
CA ARG A 116 -3.73 7.45 -10.70
C ARG A 116 -3.24 8.84 -11.07
N GLU A 117 -4.18 9.76 -11.23
CA GLU A 117 -3.87 11.18 -11.34
C GLU A 117 -3.75 11.75 -9.92
N VAL A 118 -2.59 12.35 -9.63
CA VAL A 118 -2.27 12.90 -8.30
C VAL A 118 -2.08 14.40 -8.41
N VAL A 119 -2.84 15.17 -7.64
CA VAL A 119 -2.78 16.63 -7.60
C VAL A 119 -2.10 17.09 -6.32
N PRO A 120 -0.95 17.78 -6.39
CA PRO A 120 -0.29 18.30 -5.20
C PRO A 120 -1.04 19.49 -4.58
N CYS A 121 -0.81 19.70 -3.30
CA CYS A 121 -1.18 20.92 -2.60
C CYS A 121 -0.33 22.10 -3.09
N HIS A 122 -1.00 23.24 -3.30
CA HIS A 122 -0.41 24.50 -3.77
C HIS A 122 -0.59 25.66 -2.76
N CYS A 123 -0.99 25.37 -1.52
CA CYS A 123 -1.09 26.38 -0.47
C CYS A 123 0.25 27.09 -0.23
N ALA A 124 0.20 28.33 0.29
CA ALA A 124 1.42 29.02 0.72
C ALA A 124 2.21 28.16 1.73
N GLY A 125 3.51 27.98 1.48
CA GLY A 125 4.37 27.12 2.30
C GLY A 125 4.17 25.61 2.09
N HIS A 126 3.55 25.20 0.98
CA HIS A 126 3.42 23.77 0.66
C HIS A 126 4.80 23.08 0.61
N LEU A 127 4.81 21.80 0.97
CA LEU A 127 6.02 21.00 0.87
C LEU A 127 6.36 20.66 -0.59
N PRO A 128 7.62 20.29 -0.89
CA PRO A 128 7.97 19.66 -2.17
C PRO A 128 7.14 18.40 -2.43
N PHE A 129 6.87 18.09 -3.71
CA PHE A 129 5.97 17.01 -4.12
C PHE A 129 6.29 15.65 -3.48
N HIS A 130 7.55 15.23 -3.46
CA HIS A 130 7.95 13.96 -2.84
C HIS A 130 7.64 13.89 -1.34
N GLN A 131 7.70 15.01 -0.61
CA GLN A 131 7.35 15.05 0.81
C GLN A 131 5.84 15.02 1.02
N GLN A 132 5.07 15.63 0.10
CA GLN A 132 3.61 15.51 0.12
C GLN A 132 3.18 14.05 -0.11
N LEU A 133 3.81 13.35 -1.06
CA LEU A 133 3.61 11.92 -1.28
C LEU A 133 3.93 11.10 -0.02
N LEU A 134 5.09 11.33 0.61
CA LEU A 134 5.48 10.64 1.84
C LEU A 134 4.49 10.88 2.99
N ARG A 135 3.95 12.11 3.13
CA ARG A 135 2.89 12.42 4.10
C ARG A 135 1.59 11.68 3.80
N ALA A 136 1.30 11.42 2.52
CA ALA A 136 0.17 10.61 2.07
C ALA A 136 0.50 9.10 2.03
N HIS A 137 1.59 8.65 2.67
CA HIS A 137 2.01 7.24 2.74
C HIS A 137 2.35 6.60 1.38
N TYR A 138 2.75 7.43 0.41
CA TYR A 138 3.31 7.02 -0.87
C TYR A 138 4.83 7.23 -0.86
N PHE A 139 5.59 6.14 -0.88
CA PHE A 139 7.04 6.18 -0.98
C PHE A 139 7.46 6.30 -2.45
N PRO A 140 8.05 7.42 -2.88
CA PRO A 140 8.41 7.62 -4.27
C PRO A 140 9.66 6.82 -4.68
N ALA A 141 9.65 6.28 -5.90
CA ALA A 141 10.82 5.63 -6.48
C ALA A 141 11.96 6.61 -6.77
N THR A 142 11.64 7.89 -7.04
CA THR A 142 12.59 8.97 -7.29
C THR A 142 12.12 10.27 -6.62
N LEU A 143 13.04 11.15 -6.20
CA LEU A 143 12.66 12.36 -5.44
C LEU A 143 12.35 13.59 -6.30
N LYS A 144 12.97 13.71 -7.49
CA LYS A 144 12.87 14.92 -8.32
C LYS A 144 11.53 14.99 -9.07
N GLN A 145 11.16 13.90 -9.74
CA GLN A 145 9.94 13.78 -10.54
C GLN A 145 9.40 12.35 -10.38
N PRO A 146 8.72 12.05 -9.26
CA PRO A 146 8.18 10.72 -9.02
C PRO A 146 7.03 10.42 -9.98
N SER A 147 7.24 9.44 -10.86
CA SER A 147 6.22 8.83 -11.72
C SER A 147 5.77 7.46 -11.22
N THR A 148 6.48 6.89 -10.25
CA THR A 148 6.16 5.63 -9.58
C THR A 148 6.25 5.82 -8.08
N VAL A 149 5.26 5.33 -7.35
CA VAL A 149 5.22 5.30 -5.89
C VAL A 149 4.82 3.93 -5.38
N PHE A 150 5.33 3.56 -4.21
CA PHE A 150 4.98 2.35 -3.49
C PHE A 150 4.27 2.74 -2.20
N THR A 151 3.09 2.17 -1.95
CA THR A 151 2.40 2.44 -0.69
C THR A 151 3.19 1.89 0.50
N PHE A 152 3.13 2.55 1.65
CA PHE A 152 3.77 2.03 2.88
C PHE A 152 3.20 0.66 3.25
N SER A 153 1.90 0.44 3.04
CA SER A 153 1.25 -0.86 3.26
C SER A 153 1.88 -1.96 2.41
N LEU A 154 2.18 -1.70 1.12
CA LEU A 154 2.89 -2.65 0.26
C LEU A 154 4.28 -2.96 0.81
N LEU A 155 5.06 -1.94 1.17
CA LEU A 155 6.43 -2.13 1.65
C LEU A 155 6.48 -2.92 2.96
N ASN A 156 5.54 -2.67 3.87
CA ASN A 156 5.38 -3.45 5.10
C ASN A 156 4.95 -4.89 4.82
N HIS A 157 3.95 -5.07 3.96
CA HIS A 157 3.45 -6.39 3.60
C HIS A 157 4.54 -7.23 2.93
N PHE A 158 5.23 -6.68 1.92
CA PHE A 158 6.33 -7.35 1.27
C PHE A 158 7.46 -7.69 2.24
N HIS A 159 7.82 -6.79 3.16
CA HIS A 159 8.82 -7.09 4.18
C HIS A 159 8.42 -8.30 5.03
N LEU A 160 7.18 -8.36 5.51
CA LEU A 160 6.67 -9.50 6.27
C LEU A 160 6.61 -10.79 5.43
N SER A 161 6.16 -10.73 4.17
CA SER A 161 6.15 -11.89 3.28
C SER A 161 7.55 -12.45 3.07
N THR A 162 8.56 -11.60 2.86
CA THR A 162 9.94 -12.09 2.71
C THR A 162 10.48 -12.78 3.97
N LEU A 163 10.04 -12.35 5.16
CA LEU A 163 10.46 -12.95 6.43
C LEU A 163 9.73 -14.27 6.72
N GLN A 164 8.41 -14.30 6.49
CA GLN A 164 7.56 -15.42 6.90
C GLN A 164 7.55 -16.56 5.89
N SER A 165 7.55 -16.26 4.59
CA SER A 165 7.37 -17.26 3.53
C SER A 165 8.53 -17.35 2.56
N LYS A 166 9.61 -16.57 2.78
CA LYS A 166 10.79 -16.51 1.89
C LYS A 166 10.45 -16.21 0.42
N VAL A 167 9.32 -15.57 0.18
CA VAL A 167 8.90 -15.17 -1.17
C VAL A 167 9.95 -14.24 -1.77
N THR A 168 10.35 -14.51 -3.01
CA THR A 168 11.29 -13.66 -3.72
C THR A 168 10.61 -12.36 -4.15
N ALA A 169 11.40 -11.29 -4.35
CA ALA A 169 10.85 -10.04 -4.89
C ALA A 169 10.19 -10.23 -6.26
N TYR A 170 10.73 -11.15 -7.07
CA TYR A 170 10.22 -11.46 -8.39
C TYR A 170 8.82 -12.10 -8.30
N ASP A 171 8.69 -13.18 -7.54
CA ASP A 171 7.41 -13.88 -7.39
C ASP A 171 6.34 -12.98 -6.76
N TYR A 172 6.75 -12.16 -5.77
CA TYR A 172 5.86 -11.17 -5.17
C TYR A 172 5.34 -10.18 -6.21
N PHE A 173 6.21 -9.68 -7.08
CA PHE A 173 5.79 -8.73 -8.13
C PHE A 173 4.93 -9.41 -9.21
N ILE A 174 5.18 -10.68 -9.55
CA ILE A 174 4.30 -11.47 -10.41
C ILE A 174 2.89 -11.56 -9.81
N VAL A 175 2.76 -11.83 -8.50
CA VAL A 175 1.45 -11.81 -7.81
C VAL A 175 0.77 -10.45 -7.96
N LEU A 176 1.50 -9.33 -7.80
CA LEU A 176 0.92 -8.00 -8.02
C LEU A 176 0.42 -7.80 -9.45
N LYS A 177 1.11 -8.32 -10.46
CA LYS A 177 0.65 -8.27 -11.85
C LYS A 177 -0.67 -9.04 -12.02
N HIS A 178 -0.75 -10.25 -11.48
CA HIS A 178 -1.99 -11.05 -11.52
C HIS A 178 -3.14 -10.40 -10.74
N LEU A 179 -2.86 -9.80 -9.59
CA LEU A 179 -3.86 -9.03 -8.83
C LEU A 179 -4.36 -7.81 -9.59
N SER A 180 -3.54 -7.22 -10.48
CA SER A 180 -3.94 -6.09 -11.32
C SER A 180 -4.75 -6.54 -12.53
N ASN A 181 -4.26 -7.54 -13.25
CA ASN A 181 -4.90 -8.14 -14.41
C ASN A 181 -4.47 -9.60 -14.54
N ASN A 182 -5.34 -10.51 -14.10
CA ASN A 182 -5.04 -11.94 -14.09
C ASN A 182 -5.04 -12.56 -15.50
N ALA A 183 -5.84 -12.03 -16.42
CA ALA A 183 -5.92 -12.53 -17.79
C ALA A 183 -4.70 -12.12 -18.63
N PHE A 184 -4.22 -10.89 -18.44
CA PHE A 184 -3.10 -10.33 -19.20
C PHE A 184 -2.07 -9.66 -18.29
N PRO A 185 -1.35 -10.42 -17.43
CA PRO A 185 -0.39 -9.86 -16.48
C PRO A 185 0.77 -9.11 -17.17
N ALA A 186 1.08 -9.46 -18.41
CA ALA A 186 2.08 -8.77 -19.22
C ALA A 186 1.70 -7.32 -19.61
N SER A 187 0.41 -6.97 -19.54
CA SER A 187 -0.07 -5.60 -19.80
C SER A 187 0.23 -4.64 -18.64
N VAL A 188 0.55 -5.17 -17.46
CA VAL A 188 0.79 -4.39 -16.25
C VAL A 188 2.19 -3.76 -16.31
N PRO A 189 2.34 -2.45 -16.02
CA PRO A 189 3.64 -1.79 -16.05
C PRO A 189 4.70 -2.50 -15.19
N GLU A 190 5.85 -2.78 -15.78
CA GLU A 190 6.98 -3.37 -15.07
C GLU A 190 7.61 -2.35 -14.13
N ARG A 191 7.59 -2.63 -12.82
CA ARG A 191 8.17 -1.78 -11.76
C ARG A 191 9.01 -2.57 -10.74
N TYR A 192 9.42 -3.78 -11.11
CA TYR A 192 10.22 -4.67 -10.28
C TYR A 192 11.56 -4.05 -9.86
N HIS A 193 12.28 -3.41 -10.78
CA HIS A 193 13.58 -2.81 -10.46
C HIS A 193 13.46 -1.64 -9.49
N GLU A 194 12.43 -0.81 -9.64
CA GLU A 194 12.12 0.26 -8.70
C GLU A 194 11.77 -0.32 -7.31
N LEU A 195 11.03 -1.43 -7.25
CA LEU A 195 10.71 -2.10 -5.99
C LEU A 195 11.98 -2.56 -5.26
N LEU A 196 12.94 -3.17 -5.96
CA LEU A 196 14.21 -3.62 -5.36
C LEU A 196 14.98 -2.46 -4.72
N CYS A 197 15.06 -1.32 -5.39
CA CYS A 197 15.72 -0.14 -4.85
C CYS A 197 14.97 0.42 -3.63
N VAL A 198 13.66 0.59 -3.76
CA VAL A 198 12.82 1.18 -2.71
C VAL A 198 12.79 0.30 -1.47
N ILE A 199 12.69 -1.03 -1.61
CA ILE A 199 12.63 -1.91 -0.44
C ILE A 199 13.96 -1.92 0.35
N CYS A 200 15.10 -1.81 -0.32
CA CYS A 200 16.40 -1.68 0.34
C CYS A 200 16.47 -0.40 1.17
N ILE A 201 16.06 0.73 0.59
CA ILE A 201 16.01 2.02 1.29
C ILE A 201 15.00 1.96 2.45
N TRP A 202 13.81 1.42 2.20
CA TRP A 202 12.76 1.27 3.20
C TRP A 202 13.23 0.49 4.42
N ARG A 203 13.84 -0.68 4.20
CA ARG A 203 14.40 -1.53 5.27
C ARG A 203 15.46 -0.76 6.06
N TYR A 204 16.38 -0.06 5.39
CA TYR A 204 17.38 0.77 6.06
C TYR A 204 16.74 1.86 6.93
N LEU A 205 15.76 2.59 6.40
CA LEU A 205 15.07 3.66 7.13
C LEU A 205 14.27 3.12 8.32
N MET A 206 13.55 2.01 8.15
CA MET A 206 12.81 1.37 9.25
C MET A 206 13.77 0.86 10.33
N HIS A 207 14.91 0.28 9.94
CA HIS A 207 15.93 -0.16 10.86
C HIS A 207 16.52 0.99 11.67
N ARG A 208 16.81 2.14 11.03
CA ARG A 208 17.23 3.38 11.71
C ARG A 208 16.18 3.95 12.65
N LYS A 209 14.91 3.90 12.26
CA LYS A 209 13.79 4.34 13.09
C LYS A 209 13.67 3.46 14.34
N HIS A 210 13.63 2.15 14.18
CA HIS A 210 13.37 1.21 15.28
C HIS A 210 14.56 1.05 16.22
N SER A 211 15.79 1.23 15.73
CA SER A 211 17.00 1.22 16.57
C SER A 211 17.17 2.47 17.43
N GLY A 212 16.30 3.49 17.29
CA GLY A 212 16.40 4.74 18.06
C GLY A 212 17.47 5.72 17.56
N HIS A 213 18.17 5.39 16.46
CA HIS A 213 19.20 6.27 15.87
C HIS A 213 18.68 7.62 15.43
N ILE A 214 17.44 7.68 14.94
CA ILE A 214 16.79 8.95 14.58
C ILE A 214 16.52 9.82 15.82
N HIS A 215 16.50 9.23 17.00
CA HIS A 215 16.25 9.88 18.29
C HIS A 215 17.51 10.08 19.14
N GLY A 216 18.70 9.91 18.56
CA GLY A 216 19.96 10.16 19.28
C GLY A 216 20.33 9.08 20.31
N ILE A 217 19.99 7.81 20.06
CA ILE A 217 20.31 6.71 20.99
C ILE A 217 21.79 6.61 21.37
N ASP A 218 22.70 7.02 20.46
CA ASP A 218 24.14 7.03 20.70
C ASP A 218 24.54 8.00 21.83
N ASP A 219 23.77 9.08 22.04
CA ASP A 219 24.02 10.05 23.11
C ASP A 219 23.49 9.52 24.46
N VAL A 220 22.44 8.71 24.44
CA VAL A 220 21.84 8.08 25.63
C VAL A 220 22.64 6.86 26.09
N LEU A 221 23.20 6.09 25.15
CA LEU A 221 23.94 4.85 25.41
C LEU A 221 25.38 4.93 24.86
N PRO A 222 26.25 5.78 25.45
CA PRO A 222 27.58 6.06 24.90
C PRO A 222 28.57 4.89 24.99
N HIS A 223 28.29 3.90 25.84
CA HIS A 223 29.08 2.66 25.95
C HIS A 223 28.91 1.73 24.73
N CYS A 224 27.98 2.07 23.82
CA CYS A 224 27.64 1.26 22.67
C CYS A 224 28.42 1.69 21.43
N LYS A 225 28.53 0.78 20.46
CA LYS A 225 29.12 1.11 19.17
C LYS A 225 28.23 2.14 18.44
N LYS A 226 28.77 3.36 18.28
CA LYS A 226 28.13 4.45 17.55
C LYS A 226 27.69 4.02 16.15
N GLY A 227 26.46 4.38 15.76
CA GLY A 227 25.88 4.02 14.47
C GLY A 227 25.46 2.55 14.32
N SER A 228 25.53 1.73 15.37
CA SER A 228 25.10 0.32 15.29
C SER A 228 23.59 0.21 15.16
N LEU A 229 23.11 -0.34 14.04
CA LEU A 229 21.68 -0.55 13.83
C LEU A 229 21.18 -1.90 14.36
N VAL A 230 22.07 -2.77 14.84
CA VAL A 230 21.69 -4.13 15.28
C VAL A 230 20.69 -4.04 16.44
N PRO A 231 19.55 -4.76 16.38
CA PRO A 231 18.59 -4.78 17.49
C PRO A 231 19.28 -5.27 18.76
N ARG A 232 19.08 -4.56 19.87
CA ARG A 232 19.73 -4.88 21.14
C ARG A 232 19.05 -6.07 21.80
N CYS A 233 19.87 -6.99 22.29
CA CYS A 233 19.41 -8.06 23.15
C CYS A 233 19.71 -7.66 24.60
N TYR A 234 18.70 -7.20 25.33
CA TYR A 234 18.87 -6.79 26.74
C TYR A 234 19.22 -7.95 27.69
N ALA A 235 19.09 -9.19 27.23
CA ALA A 235 19.52 -10.38 27.96
C ALA A 235 21.01 -10.71 27.73
N CYS A 236 21.64 -10.20 26.66
CA CYS A 236 23.07 -10.39 26.45
C CYS A 236 23.86 -9.60 27.51
N PRO A 237 24.96 -10.15 28.06
CA PRO A 237 25.80 -9.42 29.00
C PRO A 237 26.47 -8.22 28.34
N GLU A 238 26.25 -7.05 28.91
CA GLU A 238 26.78 -5.77 28.45
C GLU A 238 27.52 -5.07 29.61
N PRO A 239 28.85 -4.94 29.50
CA PRO A 239 29.67 -4.24 30.49
C PRO A 239 29.14 -2.83 30.76
N HIS A 240 29.10 -2.44 32.02
CA HIS A 240 28.61 -1.12 32.48
C HIS A 240 27.10 -0.86 32.26
N PHE A 241 26.33 -1.87 31.86
CA PHE A 241 24.88 -1.75 31.67
C PHE A 241 24.08 -2.76 32.51
N ASN A 242 24.24 -4.07 32.24
CA ASN A 242 23.49 -5.13 32.94
C ASN A 242 24.39 -6.19 33.58
N MET A 243 25.71 -5.97 33.60
CA MET A 243 26.67 -6.81 34.31
C MET A 243 27.05 -6.21 35.67
N LEU A 244 27.40 -7.07 36.62
CA LEU A 244 27.93 -6.64 37.92
C LEU A 244 29.22 -5.81 37.75
N LEU A 245 29.42 -4.84 38.63
CA LEU A 245 30.71 -4.15 38.77
C LEU A 245 31.82 -5.18 39.01
N ASN A 246 32.96 -5.01 38.34
CA ASN A 246 34.10 -5.93 38.40
C ASN A 246 33.78 -7.36 37.95
N TRP A 247 32.82 -7.55 37.03
CA TRP A 247 32.50 -8.87 36.45
C TRP A 247 33.75 -9.58 35.89
N GLU A 248 34.76 -8.83 35.45
CA GLU A 248 36.05 -9.33 34.98
C GLU A 248 36.79 -10.15 36.05
N ASN A 249 36.56 -9.86 37.34
CA ASN A 249 37.14 -10.58 38.46
C ASN A 249 36.33 -11.82 38.87
N THR A 250 35.23 -12.13 38.16
CA THR A 250 34.44 -13.33 38.43
C THR A 250 35.30 -14.57 38.16
N PRO A 251 35.49 -15.47 39.15
CA PRO A 251 36.25 -16.70 38.98
C PRO A 251 35.75 -17.53 37.79
N LEU A 252 36.66 -18.19 37.06
CA LEU A 252 36.32 -19.00 35.87
C LEU A 252 35.24 -20.05 36.11
N ASN A 253 35.14 -20.59 37.33
CA ASN A 253 34.11 -21.56 37.71
C ASN A 253 32.73 -20.95 38.01
N LYS A 254 32.58 -19.63 37.89
CA LYS A 254 31.33 -18.87 38.13
C LYS A 254 30.96 -17.93 36.98
N ARG A 255 31.71 -17.95 35.87
CA ARG A 255 31.43 -17.17 34.65
C ARG A 255 30.43 -17.88 33.76
#